data_AF-A0A6E8VBE1-F1
#
_entry.id   AF-A0A6E8VBE1-F1
#
_cell.length_a   1.000
_cell.length_b   1.000
_cell.length_c   1.000
_cell.angle_alpha   90.00
_cell.angle_beta   90.00
_cell.angle_gamma   90.00
#
_symmetry.space_group_name_H-M   'P 1'
#
loop_
_entity.id
_entity.type
_entity.pdbx_description
1 polymer ?
#
loop_
_entity_poly.entity_id
_entity_poly.type
_entity_poly.pdbx_seq_one_letter_code
_entity_poly.pdbx_strand_id
1 'polypeptide(L)'
;MAPVRYHFLLWLLILIGVSSLVPPGECLDISKVTLDAAFYPLFGCARDLVVPEDLIELYKKRIFPDDQLTCCVFRCLGMRLGIYDDVKGFDVDKQYERVKDRLSVDEDTYKRGVKNCIRNVLRGRTLNNCEKAYLILNQCQGNTITNSLNQQLNEIRCN
;
A
#
# COMPACT_ATOMS: atom_id res chain seq x y z
N MET A 1 38.58 60.05 -4.60
CA MET A 1 39.59 59.30 -5.36
C MET A 1 39.18 57.83 -5.45
N ALA A 2 39.03 57.29 -6.66
CA ALA A 2 39.20 55.86 -6.91
C ALA A 2 40.72 55.53 -6.91
N PRO A 3 41.14 54.25 -6.82
CA PRO A 3 41.11 53.44 -8.02
C PRO A 3 40.63 52.00 -7.82
N VAL A 4 39.77 51.59 -8.73
CA VAL A 4 39.55 50.20 -9.13
C VAL A 4 40.82 49.73 -9.84
N ARG A 5 41.35 48.56 -9.49
CA ARG A 5 42.43 47.92 -10.26
C ARG A 5 42.20 46.41 -10.39
N TYR A 6 41.60 46.10 -11.53
CA TYR A 6 41.64 44.87 -12.30
C TYR A 6 42.64 43.80 -11.82
N HIS A 7 42.13 42.74 -11.20
CA HIS A 7 42.68 41.40 -11.34
C HIS A 7 41.71 40.60 -12.21
N PHE A 8 41.66 40.99 -13.48
CA PHE A 8 41.18 40.11 -14.54
C PHE A 8 42.16 38.92 -14.62
N LEU A 9 41.61 37.73 -14.83
CA LEU A 9 42.31 36.48 -15.16
C LEU A 9 42.98 35.77 -13.98
N LEU A 10 42.19 35.01 -13.22
CA LEU A 10 42.50 33.64 -12.74
C LEU A 10 41.52 33.25 -11.63
N TRP A 11 40.24 33.14 -11.96
CA TRP A 11 39.27 32.27 -11.26
C TRP A 11 38.14 31.92 -12.23
N LEU A 12 38.54 31.60 -13.46
CA LEU A 12 37.80 30.68 -14.31
C LEU A 12 38.34 29.29 -13.97
N LEU A 13 37.45 28.31 -13.87
CA LEU A 13 37.65 26.91 -13.49
C LEU A 13 37.55 26.60 -12.00
N ILE A 14 36.35 26.72 -11.42
CA ILE A 14 35.67 25.58 -10.72
C ILE A 14 34.14 25.80 -10.85
N LEU A 15 33.60 25.65 -12.06
CA LEU A 15 32.22 25.15 -12.22
C LEU A 15 32.33 23.63 -12.22
N ILE A 16 32.48 23.03 -11.03
CA ILE A 16 32.19 21.61 -10.88
C ILE A 16 30.68 21.51 -11.07
N GLY A 17 30.31 20.88 -12.19
CA GLY A 17 28.93 20.57 -12.48
C GLY A 17 28.30 19.80 -11.33
N VAL A 18 27.25 20.39 -10.76
CA VAL A 18 26.19 19.61 -10.14
C VAL A 18 25.00 19.69 -11.09
N SER A 19 25.20 19.23 -12.32
CA SER A 19 24.08 18.70 -13.11
C SER A 19 23.78 17.35 -12.48
N SER A 20 22.73 17.33 -11.68
CA SER A 20 21.99 16.18 -11.17
C SER A 20 22.58 14.83 -11.56
N LEU A 21 23.35 14.22 -10.66
CA LEU A 21 23.51 12.76 -10.63
C LEU A 21 22.15 12.17 -10.20
N VAL A 22 21.15 12.25 -11.08
CA VAL A 22 20.09 11.26 -11.08
C VAL A 22 20.69 10.09 -11.83
N PRO A 23 21.01 8.95 -11.17
CA PRO A 23 21.56 7.81 -11.86
C PRO A 23 20.60 7.39 -12.98
N PRO A 24 21.09 7.20 -14.22
CA PRO A 24 20.26 6.79 -15.33
C PRO A 24 19.81 5.34 -15.09
N GLY A 25 18.51 5.16 -14.90
CA GLY A 25 17.86 3.85 -14.81
C GLY A 25 18.03 3.16 -13.46
N GLU A 26 17.13 3.42 -12.52
CA GLU A 26 16.75 2.34 -11.60
C GLU A 26 16.23 1.20 -12.47
N CYS A 27 17.00 0.11 -12.60
CA CYS A 27 16.45 -1.10 -13.17
C CYS A 27 15.51 -1.68 -12.12
N LEU A 28 14.23 -1.65 -12.47
CA LEU A 28 13.18 -2.30 -11.73
C LEU A 28 12.90 -3.60 -12.45
N ASP A 29 13.07 -4.73 -11.77
CA ASP A 29 12.61 -6.01 -12.28
C ASP A 29 11.08 -6.09 -12.11
N ILE A 30 10.36 -5.46 -13.05
CA ILE A 30 8.89 -5.40 -13.05
C ILE A 30 8.28 -6.80 -13.16
N SER A 31 9.04 -7.80 -13.63
CA SER A 31 8.58 -9.19 -13.66
C SER A 31 8.50 -9.84 -12.28
N LYS A 32 9.29 -9.34 -11.31
CA LYS A 32 9.23 -9.69 -9.88
C LYS A 32 8.24 -8.85 -9.09
N VAL A 33 7.71 -7.78 -9.69
CA VAL A 33 6.51 -7.11 -9.20
C VAL A 33 5.36 -8.09 -9.38
N THR A 34 5.16 -8.94 -8.38
CA THR A 34 3.81 -9.41 -8.09
C THR A 34 3.06 -8.15 -7.67
N LEU A 35 2.54 -7.41 -8.66
CA LEU A 35 1.60 -6.30 -8.47
C LEU A 35 0.63 -6.82 -7.44
N ASP A 36 0.68 -6.22 -6.25
CA ASP A 36 0.41 -6.95 -5.01
C ASP A 36 -0.85 -7.80 -5.15
N ALA A 37 -0.88 -9.00 -4.56
CA ALA A 37 -2.01 -9.92 -4.77
C ALA A 37 -3.37 -9.33 -4.35
N ALA A 38 -3.40 -8.16 -3.69
CA ALA A 38 -4.54 -7.28 -3.44
C ALA A 38 -4.61 -6.03 -4.36
N PHE A 39 -3.53 -5.50 -4.96
CA PHE A 39 -3.48 -4.33 -5.86
C PHE A 39 -4.34 -4.52 -7.10
N TYR A 40 -4.11 -5.62 -7.83
CA TYR A 40 -4.88 -5.90 -9.04
C TYR A 40 -6.37 -6.12 -8.72
N PRO A 41 -6.75 -6.92 -7.71
CA PRO A 41 -8.14 -7.02 -7.27
C PRO A 41 -8.74 -5.69 -6.78
N LEU A 42 -7.99 -4.86 -6.05
CA LEU A 42 -8.45 -3.57 -5.50
C LEU A 42 -8.83 -2.62 -6.62
N PHE A 43 -7.93 -2.35 -7.57
CA PHE A 43 -8.22 -1.46 -8.70
C PHE A 43 -9.24 -2.07 -9.66
N GLY A 44 -9.27 -3.40 -9.79
CA GLY A 44 -10.35 -4.08 -10.48
C GLY A 44 -11.71 -3.83 -9.81
N CYS A 45 -11.78 -3.81 -8.48
CA CYS A 45 -13.00 -3.49 -7.75
C CYS A 45 -13.38 -2.02 -7.88
N ALA A 46 -12.39 -1.13 -7.81
CA ALA A 46 -12.61 0.31 -7.98
C ALA A 46 -13.15 0.64 -9.37
N ARG A 47 -12.62 0.01 -10.42
CA ARG A 47 -13.15 0.12 -11.79
C ARG A 47 -14.59 -0.37 -11.87
N ASP A 48 -14.88 -1.55 -11.34
CA ASP A 48 -16.20 -2.17 -11.47
C ASP A 48 -17.27 -1.43 -10.64
N LEU A 49 -16.87 -0.73 -9.58
CA LEU A 49 -17.71 0.18 -8.79
C LEU A 49 -17.72 1.62 -9.31
N VAL A 50 -17.03 1.90 -10.43
CA VAL A 50 -16.96 3.22 -11.07
C VAL A 50 -16.48 4.30 -10.09
N VAL A 51 -15.42 4.00 -9.35
CA VAL A 51 -14.79 4.93 -8.42
C VAL A 51 -14.25 6.16 -9.17
N PRO A 52 -14.55 7.39 -8.70
CA PRO A 52 -14.09 8.61 -9.35
C PRO A 52 -12.56 8.78 -9.23
N GLU A 53 -11.96 9.46 -10.20
CA GLU A 53 -10.49 9.53 -10.34
C GLU A 53 -9.80 10.18 -9.12
N ASP A 54 -10.47 11.10 -8.43
CA ASP A 54 -9.94 11.72 -7.22
C ASP A 54 -9.74 10.70 -6.08
N LEU A 55 -10.68 9.77 -5.89
CA LEU A 55 -10.52 8.65 -4.95
C LEU A 55 -9.46 7.65 -5.44
N ILE A 56 -9.39 7.39 -6.74
CA ILE A 56 -8.35 6.54 -7.34
C ILE A 56 -6.95 7.10 -7.04
N GLU A 57 -6.75 8.42 -7.15
CA GLU A 57 -5.50 9.08 -6.80
C GLU A 57 -5.13 8.94 -5.32
N LEU A 58 -6.12 8.91 -4.42
CA LEU A 58 -5.90 8.60 -3.01
C LEU A 58 -5.50 7.13 -2.82
N TYR A 59 -6.16 6.19 -3.52
CA TYR A 59 -5.84 4.76 -3.42
C TYR A 59 -4.43 4.45 -3.90
N LYS A 60 -3.97 5.09 -4.99
CA LYS A 60 -2.59 5.01 -5.49
C LYS A 60 -1.58 5.44 -4.42
N LYS A 61 -1.96 6.39 -3.55
CA LYS A 61 -1.18 6.89 -2.41
C LYS A 61 -1.42 6.12 -1.10
N ARG A 62 -2.21 5.04 -1.14
CA ARG A 62 -2.61 4.23 0.04
C ARG A 62 -3.44 5.00 1.07
N ILE A 63 -4.14 6.02 0.61
CA ILE A 63 -5.08 6.78 1.41
C ILE A 63 -6.46 6.23 1.08
N PHE A 64 -7.09 5.59 2.06
CA PHE A 64 -8.40 4.96 1.92
C PHE A 64 -9.40 5.67 2.84
N PRO A 65 -10.08 6.73 2.36
CA PRO A 65 -11.05 7.47 3.16
C PRO A 65 -12.18 6.56 3.69
N ASP A 66 -12.74 6.92 4.84
CA ASP A 66 -13.88 6.23 5.46
C ASP A 66 -15.20 6.73 4.83
N ASP A 67 -15.32 6.55 3.52
CA ASP A 67 -16.55 6.82 2.77
C ASP A 67 -17.17 5.51 2.28
N GLN A 68 -18.47 5.55 1.96
CA GLN A 68 -19.24 4.36 1.60
C GLN A 68 -18.69 3.64 0.36
N LEU A 69 -18.17 4.37 -0.62
CA LEU A 69 -17.68 3.78 -1.87
C LEU A 69 -16.35 3.07 -1.63
N THR A 70 -15.42 3.72 -0.93
CA THR A 70 -14.17 3.07 -0.47
C THR A 70 -14.46 1.85 0.39
N CYS A 71 -15.46 1.92 1.27
CA CYS A 71 -15.87 0.77 2.05
C CYS A 71 -16.27 -0.42 1.17
N CYS A 72 -17.05 -0.16 0.12
CA CYS A 72 -17.52 -1.21 -0.78
C CYS A 72 -16.40 -1.76 -1.69
N VAL A 73 -15.39 -0.94 -2.02
CA VAL A 73 -14.17 -1.42 -2.70
C VAL A 73 -13.47 -2.47 -1.85
N PHE A 74 -13.32 -2.25 -0.54
CA PHE A 74 -12.71 -3.23 0.37
C PHE A 74 -13.55 -4.49 0.56
N ARG A 75 -14.88 -4.38 0.56
CA ARG A 75 -15.77 -5.56 0.51
C ARG A 75 -15.51 -6.39 -0.75
N CYS A 76 -15.52 -5.75 -1.92
CA CYS A 76 -15.24 -6.42 -3.18
C CYS A 76 -13.84 -7.07 -3.17
N LEU A 77 -12.83 -6.37 -2.65
CA LEU A 77 -11.49 -6.89 -2.49
C LEU A 77 -11.50 -8.19 -1.68
N GLY A 78 -12.06 -8.18 -0.47
CA GLY A 78 -12.13 -9.37 0.38
C GLY A 78 -12.83 -10.55 -0.28
N MET A 79 -13.91 -10.29 -1.03
CA MET A 79 -14.63 -11.33 -1.78
C MET A 79 -13.78 -11.90 -2.93
N ARG A 80 -13.10 -11.06 -3.70
CA ARG A 80 -12.20 -11.51 -4.80
C ARG A 80 -11.01 -12.30 -4.31
N LEU A 81 -10.48 -11.94 -3.14
CA LEU A 81 -9.42 -12.68 -2.49
C LEU A 81 -9.92 -14.01 -1.88
N GLY A 82 -11.24 -14.22 -1.81
CA GLY A 82 -11.85 -15.42 -1.23
C GLY A 82 -11.76 -15.49 0.29
N ILE A 83 -11.44 -14.38 0.96
CA ILE A 83 -11.22 -14.27 2.41
C ILE A 83 -12.35 -13.54 3.14
N TYR A 84 -13.37 -13.08 2.41
CA TYR A 84 -14.52 -12.40 3.00
C TYR A 84 -15.82 -12.84 2.34
N ASP A 85 -16.83 -13.02 3.17
CA ASP A 85 -18.21 -13.31 2.77
C ASP A 85 -19.16 -12.51 3.67
N ASP A 86 -20.28 -12.03 3.13
CA ASP A 86 -21.22 -11.20 3.89
C ASP A 86 -21.93 -11.96 5.01
N VAL A 87 -22.05 -13.29 4.89
CA VAL A 87 -22.74 -14.15 5.86
C VAL A 87 -21.75 -14.70 6.88
N LYS A 88 -20.61 -15.23 6.42
CA LYS A 88 -19.59 -15.87 7.27
C LYS A 88 -18.58 -14.87 7.84
N GLY A 89 -18.48 -13.68 7.27
CA GLY A 89 -17.49 -12.67 7.63
C GLY A 89 -16.10 -12.99 7.08
N PHE A 90 -15.08 -12.52 7.80
CA PHE A 90 -13.69 -12.67 7.41
C PHE A 90 -13.12 -14.05 7.77
N ASP A 91 -12.57 -14.74 6.78
CA ASP A 91 -11.96 -16.06 6.90
C ASP A 91 -10.49 -15.92 7.29
N VAL A 92 -10.23 -15.98 8.60
CA VAL A 92 -8.90 -15.81 9.20
C VAL A 92 -7.94 -16.92 8.77
N ASP A 93 -8.44 -18.14 8.52
CA ASP A 93 -7.62 -19.28 8.13
C ASP A 93 -7.12 -19.12 6.69
N LYS A 94 -8.01 -18.78 5.75
CA LYS A 94 -7.60 -18.49 4.37
C LYS A 94 -6.68 -17.28 4.26
N GLN A 95 -6.92 -16.26 5.08
CA GLN A 95 -6.02 -15.12 5.10
C GLN A 95 -4.62 -15.55 5.58
N TYR A 96 -4.53 -16.32 6.66
CA TYR A 96 -3.25 -16.82 7.15
C TYR A 96 -2.51 -17.58 6.05
N GLU A 97 -3.17 -18.52 5.36
CA GLU A 97 -2.55 -19.26 4.24
C GLU A 97 -2.00 -18.34 3.14
N ARG A 98 -2.66 -17.22 2.85
CA ARG A 98 -2.21 -16.24 1.85
C ARG A 98 -0.97 -15.46 2.28
N VAL A 99 -0.76 -15.23 3.59
CA VAL A 99 0.27 -14.31 4.08
C VAL A 99 1.35 -14.98 4.94
N LYS A 100 1.21 -16.25 5.29
CA LYS A 100 2.06 -16.98 6.25
C LYS A 100 3.56 -16.85 5.98
N ASP A 101 3.97 -16.87 4.72
CA ASP A 101 5.39 -16.78 4.33
C ASP A 101 6.00 -15.38 4.59
N ARG A 102 5.16 -14.40 4.91
CA ARG A 102 5.54 -12.99 5.18
C ARG A 102 5.32 -12.60 6.65
N LEU A 103 4.85 -13.52 7.48
CA LEU A 103 4.59 -13.26 8.90
C LEU A 103 5.87 -13.53 9.72
N SER A 104 6.14 -12.64 10.67
CA SER A 104 7.22 -12.81 11.66
C SER A 104 6.76 -13.51 12.94
N VAL A 105 5.48 -13.89 13.02
CA VAL A 105 4.84 -14.51 14.17
C VAL A 105 4.25 -15.85 13.77
N ASP A 106 4.11 -16.76 14.73
CA ASP A 106 3.47 -18.05 14.51
C ASP A 106 1.96 -17.92 14.20
N GLU A 107 1.40 -19.01 13.69
CA GLU A 107 0.00 -19.11 13.29
C GLU A 107 -0.99 -18.71 14.41
N ASP A 108 -0.80 -19.26 15.61
CA ASP A 108 -1.71 -19.05 16.73
C ASP A 108 -1.69 -17.59 17.18
N THR A 109 -0.50 -16.99 17.24
CA THR A 109 -0.32 -15.57 17.54
C THR A 109 -1.01 -14.70 16.50
N TYR A 110 -0.81 -14.97 15.21
CA TYR A 110 -1.46 -14.23 14.12
C TYR A 110 -2.98 -14.33 14.19
N LYS A 111 -3.53 -15.56 14.17
CA LYS A 111 -4.97 -15.80 14.11
C LYS A 111 -5.68 -15.21 15.33
N ARG A 112 -5.07 -15.31 16.52
CA ARG A 112 -5.61 -14.70 17.75
C ARG A 112 -5.63 -13.18 17.66
N GLY A 113 -4.55 -12.57 17.17
CA GLY A 113 -4.45 -11.12 16.98
C GLY A 113 -5.55 -10.59 16.05
N VAL A 114 -5.71 -11.22 14.88
CA VAL A 114 -6.73 -10.84 13.90
C VAL A 114 -8.14 -11.01 14.47
N LYS A 115 -8.46 -12.15 15.09
CA LYS A 115 -9.78 -12.39 15.72
C LYS A 115 -10.10 -11.35 16.80
N ASN A 116 -9.11 -10.98 17.61
CA ASN A 116 -9.29 -9.96 18.65
C ASN A 116 -9.53 -8.57 18.07
N CYS A 117 -8.79 -8.18 17.03
CA CYS A 117 -9.04 -6.93 16.33
C CYS A 117 -10.45 -6.90 15.73
N ILE A 118 -10.88 -7.95 15.01
CA ILE A 118 -12.21 -8.03 14.39
C ILE A 118 -13.30 -7.81 15.44
N ARG A 119 -13.20 -8.49 16.59
CA ARG A 119 -14.14 -8.31 17.69
C ARG A 119 -14.18 -6.85 18.17
N ASN A 120 -13.03 -6.18 18.26
CA ASN A 120 -12.93 -4.81 18.75
C ASN A 120 -13.50 -3.80 17.76
N VAL A 121 -13.16 -3.88 16.47
CA VAL A 121 -13.57 -2.89 15.47
C VAL A 121 -15.06 -2.93 15.15
N LEU A 122 -15.72 -4.07 15.41
CA LEU A 122 -17.16 -4.27 15.20
C LEU A 122 -18.01 -4.04 16.46
N ARG A 123 -17.40 -4.01 17.65
CA ARG A 123 -18.14 -4.04 18.93
C ARG A 123 -19.06 -2.82 19.07
N GLY A 124 -20.35 -3.10 19.27
CA GLY A 124 -21.36 -2.07 19.58
C GLY A 124 -21.71 -1.15 18.41
N ARG A 125 -21.33 -1.51 17.18
CA ARG A 125 -21.58 -0.69 15.98
C ARG A 125 -22.69 -1.30 15.12
N THR A 126 -23.54 -0.44 14.59
CA THR A 126 -24.48 -0.79 13.52
C THR A 126 -23.81 -0.45 12.20
N LEU A 127 -23.41 -1.47 11.45
CA LEU A 127 -22.61 -1.32 10.22
C LEU A 127 -23.26 -2.08 9.08
N ASN A 128 -23.23 -1.51 7.88
CA ASN A 128 -23.55 -2.21 6.65
C ASN A 128 -22.40 -3.15 6.22
N ASN A 129 -22.63 -4.01 5.23
CA ASN A 129 -21.65 -5.02 4.83
C ASN A 129 -20.35 -4.41 4.31
N CYS A 130 -20.42 -3.26 3.61
CA CYS A 130 -19.23 -2.56 3.13
C CYS A 130 -18.40 -2.03 4.29
N GLU A 131 -19.01 -1.33 5.25
CA GLU A 131 -18.32 -0.78 6.41
C GLU A 131 -17.69 -1.88 7.27
N LYS A 132 -18.39 -3.00 7.49
CA LYS A 132 -17.83 -4.17 8.20
C LYS A 132 -16.57 -4.68 7.52
N ALA A 133 -16.63 -4.92 6.20
CA ALA A 133 -15.49 -5.42 5.45
C ALA A 133 -14.33 -4.43 5.49
N TYR A 134 -14.60 -3.14 5.26
CA TYR A 134 -13.59 -2.08 5.32
C TYR A 134 -12.83 -2.05 6.64
N LEU A 135 -13.53 -2.03 7.77
CA LEU A 135 -12.88 -2.00 9.08
C LEU A 135 -12.00 -3.23 9.30
N ILE A 136 -12.49 -4.42 8.94
CA ILE A 136 -11.74 -5.65 9.12
C ILE A 136 -10.49 -5.66 8.23
N LEU A 137 -10.64 -5.41 6.94
CA LEU A 137 -9.54 -5.52 5.99
C LEU A 137 -8.52 -4.38 6.13
N ASN A 138 -8.98 -3.17 6.43
CA ASN A 138 -8.11 -1.99 6.54
C ASN A 138 -7.42 -1.89 7.91
N GLN A 139 -8.03 -2.40 8.99
CA GLN A 139 -7.50 -2.20 10.35
C GLN A 139 -6.96 -3.48 11.01
N CYS A 140 -7.50 -4.66 10.68
CA CYS A 140 -7.17 -5.89 11.41
C CYS A 140 -6.11 -6.77 10.77
N GLN A 141 -5.66 -6.43 9.56
CA GLN A 141 -4.54 -7.10 8.92
C GLN A 141 -3.19 -6.47 9.27
N GLY A 142 -3.13 -5.44 10.13
CA GLY A 142 -1.90 -4.74 10.50
C GLY A 142 -1.18 -4.08 9.30
N ASN A 143 0.11 -3.76 9.45
CA ASN A 143 0.95 -3.27 8.36
C ASN A 143 1.21 -4.34 7.28
N THR A 144 0.51 -5.46 7.20
CA THR A 144 0.84 -6.53 6.22
C THR A 144 0.70 -6.03 4.77
N ILE A 145 -0.26 -5.14 4.49
CA ILE A 145 -0.39 -4.44 3.19
C ILE A 145 0.77 -3.44 2.96
N THR A 146 1.21 -2.76 4.02
CA THR A 146 2.28 -1.74 3.98
C THR A 146 3.69 -2.35 3.92
N ASN A 147 3.94 -3.40 4.68
CA ASN A 147 5.17 -4.18 4.73
C ASN A 147 5.34 -5.00 3.44
N SER A 148 4.24 -5.52 2.87
CA SER A 148 4.28 -6.14 1.53
C SER A 148 4.78 -5.17 0.46
N LEU A 149 4.53 -3.86 0.59
CA LEU A 149 5.04 -2.87 -0.37
C LEU A 149 6.50 -2.50 -0.10
N ASN A 150 6.86 -2.28 1.17
CA ASN A 150 8.22 -1.89 1.55
C ASN A 150 9.23 -3.01 1.29
N GLN A 151 8.84 -4.29 1.45
CA GLN A 151 9.69 -5.43 1.14
C GLN A 151 9.89 -5.62 -0.37
N GLN A 152 8.83 -5.42 -1.17
CA GLN A 152 8.92 -5.51 -2.63
C GLN A 152 9.88 -4.46 -3.23
N LEU A 153 9.91 -3.24 -2.69
CA LEU A 153 10.88 -2.20 -3.10
C LEU A 153 12.35 -2.65 -3.02
N ASN A 154 12.69 -3.53 -2.07
CA ASN A 154 14.04 -4.08 -1.95
C ASN A 154 14.30 -5.28 -2.87
N GLU A 155 13.25 -6.03 -3.24
CA GLU A 155 13.34 -7.23 -4.12
C GLU A 155 13.27 -6.88 -5.62
N ILE A 156 12.65 -5.74 -5.97
CA ILE A 156 12.52 -5.23 -7.35
C ILE A 156 13.79 -4.53 -7.82
N ARG A 157 14.58 -4.00 -6.88
CA ARG A 157 15.89 -3.44 -7.19
C ARG A 157 16.77 -4.59 -7.67
N CYS A 158 17.22 -4.54 -8.92
CA CYS A 158 18.17 -5.55 -9.39
C CYS A 158 19.41 -5.52 -8.48
N ASN A 159 19.88 -6.70 -8.08
CA ASN A 159 21.20 -6.85 -7.47
C ASN A 159 22.30 -6.70 -8.53
#